data_AF-A0A1Y4V683-F1
#
_entry.id   AF-A0A1Y4V683-F1
#
_cell.length_a   1.000
_cell.length_b   1.000
_cell.length_c   1.000
_cell.angle_alpha   90.00
_cell.angle_beta   90.00
_cell.angle_gamma   90.00
#
_symmetry.space_group_name_H-M   'P 1'
#
loop_
_entity.id
_entity.type
_entity.pdbx_description
1 polymer ?
#
loop_
_entity_poly.entity_id
_entity_poly.type
_entity_poly.pdbx_seq_one_letter_code
_entity_poly.pdbx_strand_id
1 'polypeptide(L)' 'MAANPQCIGNCRICTVLGACPADTLVCEDCGEEIEPGEEIELEVETYERGRHGTKIITVCARCYESLYQGGNDNF' A
#
# COMPACT_ATOMS: atom_id res chain seq x y z
N MET A 1 -6.52 22.61 -20.94
CA MET A 1 -6.27 21.16 -21.09
C MET A 1 -7.60 20.45 -20.92
N ALA A 2 -8.01 19.60 -21.87
CA ALA A 2 -9.29 18.86 -21.77
C ALA A 2 -9.05 17.54 -21.04
N ALA A 3 -9.73 17.33 -19.91
CA ALA A 3 -9.72 16.06 -19.21
C ALA A 3 -10.41 15.01 -20.09
N ASN A 4 -9.73 13.88 -20.35
CA ASN A 4 -10.29 12.78 -21.11
C ASN A 4 -11.34 12.06 -20.23
N PRO A 5 -12.64 12.05 -20.61
CA PRO A 5 -13.72 11.46 -19.81
C PRO A 5 -13.61 9.93 -19.66
N GLN A 6 -12.60 9.29 -20.27
CA GLN A 6 -12.34 7.85 -20.19
C GLN A 6 -11.24 7.46 -19.18
N CYS A 7 -10.71 8.38 -18.34
CA CYS A 7 -9.76 8.04 -17.26
C CYS A 7 -10.47 7.36 -16.06
N ILE A 8 -11.25 6.31 -16.32
CA ILE A 8 -11.88 5.47 -15.31
C ILE A 8 -11.00 4.23 -15.13
N GLY A 9 -9.88 4.39 -14.42
CA GLY A 9 -9.18 3.26 -13.80
C GLY A 9 -8.05 2.56 -14.58
N ASN A 10 -7.42 3.17 -15.58
CA ASN A 10 -6.18 2.61 -16.17
C ASN A 10 -5.15 3.68 -16.53
N CYS A 11 -4.24 3.97 -15.59
CA CYS A 11 -3.47 5.21 -15.60
C CYS A 11 -2.20 5.22 -16.47
N ARG A 12 -1.81 4.08 -17.08
CA ARG A 12 -0.76 4.06 -18.12
C ARG A 12 -1.04 4.97 -19.32
N ILE A 13 -2.29 5.42 -19.48
CA ILE A 13 -2.78 6.20 -20.62
C ILE A 13 -3.05 7.67 -20.23
N CYS A 14 -3.19 8.00 -18.94
CA CYS A 14 -3.55 9.34 -18.50
C CYS A 14 -2.30 10.23 -18.50
N THR A 15 -2.27 11.22 -19.40
CA THR A 15 -1.13 12.12 -19.68
C THR A 15 -0.84 13.14 -18.57
N VAL A 16 -1.56 13.05 -17.44
CA VAL A 16 -1.48 13.97 -16.30
C VAL A 16 -1.15 13.14 -15.06
N LEU A 17 0.08 13.29 -14.56
CA LEU A 17 0.51 12.76 -13.26
C LEU A 17 -0.39 13.32 -12.16
N GLY A 18 -0.95 12.44 -11.30
CA GLY A 18 -1.80 12.82 -10.16
C GLY A 18 -3.31 12.91 -10.43
N ALA A 19 -3.80 12.55 -11.62
CA ALA A 19 -5.23 12.59 -11.96
C ALA A 19 -5.98 11.26 -11.72
N CYS A 20 -5.28 10.18 -11.38
CA CYS A 20 -5.89 8.88 -11.09
C CYS A 20 -5.84 8.54 -9.60
N PRO A 21 -6.97 8.23 -8.96
CA PRO A 21 -7.02 7.77 -7.57
C PRO A 21 -6.55 6.31 -7.40
N ALA A 22 -6.08 5.64 -8.46
CA ALA A 22 -5.68 4.22 -8.44
C ALA A 22 -4.16 4.02 -8.29
N ASP A 23 -3.36 5.09 -8.42
CA ASP A 23 -1.91 5.05 -8.21
C ASP A 23 -1.51 5.45 -6.77
N THR A 24 -2.48 5.90 -5.97
CA THR A 24 -2.29 6.22 -4.56
C THR A 24 -2.42 4.94 -3.74
N LEU A 25 -1.27 4.34 -3.43
CA LEU A 25 -1.18 3.27 -2.44
C LEU A 25 -1.40 3.88 -1.05
N VAL A 26 -2.07 3.15 -0.18
CA VAL A 26 -2.29 3.56 1.21
C VAL A 26 -1.73 2.50 2.13
N CYS A 27 -1.13 2.94 3.23
CA CYS A 27 -0.64 2.02 4.25
C CYS A 27 -1.81 1.35 4.96
N GLU A 28 -1.79 0.01 5.02
CA GLU A 28 -2.87 -0.75 5.66
C GLU A 28 -2.98 -0.45 7.18
N ASP A 29 -1.88 -0.10 7.85
CA ASP A 29 -1.87 0.21 9.29
C ASP A 29 -2.30 1.63 9.65
N CYS A 30 -1.78 2.64 8.96
CA CYS A 30 -2.04 4.06 9.32
C CYS A 30 -3.01 4.77 8.38
N GLY A 31 -3.30 4.20 7.22
CA GLY A 31 -4.16 4.79 6.19
C GLY A 31 -3.54 5.97 5.44
N GLU A 32 -2.27 6.30 5.68
CA GLU A 32 -1.56 7.38 5.01
C GLU A 32 -1.20 6.98 3.58
N GLU A 33 -1.25 7.92 2.64
CA GLU A 33 -0.82 7.71 1.25
C GLU A 33 0.68 7.42 1.21
N ILE A 34 1.04 6.34 0.52
CA ILE A 34 2.42 5.93 0.29
C ILE A 34 2.88 6.54 -1.02
N GLU A 35 4.05 7.17 -1.01
CA GLU A 35 4.68 7.64 -2.24
C GLU A 35 5.00 6.45 -3.15
N PRO A 36 4.71 6.55 -4.47
CA PRO A 36 5.01 5.46 -5.40
C PRO A 36 6.52 5.18 -5.43
N GLY A 37 6.92 3.95 -5.15
CA GLY A 37 8.30 3.51 -4.98
C GLY A 37 8.72 3.28 -3.52
N GLU A 38 7.96 3.78 -2.55
CA GLU A 38 8.21 3.62 -1.12
C GLU A 38 7.28 2.56 -0.48
N GLU A 39 6.57 1.78 -1.30
CA GLU A 39 5.70 0.72 -0.82
C GLU A 39 6.49 -0.49 -0.31
N ILE A 40 6.07 -1.00 0.85
CA ILE A 40 6.66 -2.20 1.44
C ILE A 40 5.58 -3.27 1.52
N GLU A 41 5.76 -4.33 0.75
CA GLU A 41 4.89 -5.50 0.77
C GLU A 41 5.37 -6.50 1.82
N LEU A 42 4.46 -6.90 2.71
CA LEU A 42 4.76 -7.78 3.83
C LEU A 42 3.78 -8.95 3.82
N GLU A 43 4.30 -10.15 4.01
CA GLU A 43 3.46 -11.31 4.30
C GLU A 43 3.22 -11.38 5.82
N VAL A 44 1.96 -11.23 6.23
CA VAL A 44 1.56 -11.29 7.63
C VAL A 44 0.66 -12.49 7.88
N GLU A 45 0.84 -13.11 9.05
CA GLU A 45 -0.03 -14.20 9.47
C GLU A 45 -1.41 -13.65 9.86
N THR A 46 -2.45 -14.32 9.39
CA THR A 46 -3.85 -13.98 9.62
C THR A 46 -4.57 -15.16 10.24
N TYR A 47 -5.51 -14.84 11.12
CA TYR A 47 -6.35 -15.83 11.75
C TYR A 47 -7.81 -15.57 11.38
N GLU A 48 -8.23 -16.14 10.26
CA GLU A 48 -9.59 -15.97 9.76
C GLU A 48 -10.39 -17.26 9.96
N ARG A 49 -11.54 -17.14 10.64
CA ARG A 49 -12.50 -18.24 10.85
C ARG A 49 -11.89 -19.53 11.43
N GLY A 50 -10.90 -19.40 12.31
CA GLY A 50 -10.25 -20.54 12.95
C GLY A 50 -9.16 -21.22 12.11
N ARG A 51 -8.76 -20.64 10.98
CA ARG A 51 -7.69 -21.13 10.13
C ARG A 51 -6.54 -20.12 10.07
N HIS A 52 -5.33 -20.59 10.30
CA HIS A 52 -4.11 -19.82 10.00
C HIS A 52 -3.98 -19.69 8.49
N GLY A 53 -3.81 -18.46 8.02
CA GLY A 53 -3.46 -18.13 6.65
C GLY A 53 -2.40 -17.04 6.65
N THR A 54 -1.82 -16.76 5.49
CA THR A 54 -0.99 -15.58 5.29
C THR A 54 -1.71 -14.65 4.33
N LYS A 55 -1.57 -13.34 4.55
CA LYS A 55 -1.98 -12.34 3.57
C LYS A 55 -0.82 -11.39 3.29
N ILE A 56 -0.77 -10.90 2.08
CA ILE A 56 0.16 -9.83 1.70
C ILE A 56 -0.54 -8.50 2.00
N ILE A 57 0.15 -7.63 2.73
CA ILE A 57 -0.28 -6.26 3.01
C ILE A 57 0.76 -5.28 2.48
N THR A 58 0.33 -4.05 2.23
CA THR A 58 1.22 -2.96 1.84
C THR A 58 1.24 -1.91 2.94
N VAL A 59 2.43 -1.52 3.39
CA VAL A 59 2.61 -0.53 4.46
C VAL A 59 3.66 0.51 4.08
N CYS A 60 3.63 1.66 4.76
CA CYS A 60 4.67 2.68 4.62
C CYS A 60 5.93 2.28 5.40
N ALA A 61 7.08 2.84 5.03
CA ALA A 61 8.37 2.63 5.70
C ALA A 61 8.28 2.84 7.22
N ARG A 62 7.57 3.87 7.67
CA ARG A 62 7.44 4.19 9.11
C ARG A 62 6.72 3.08 9.89
N CYS A 63 5.61 2.58 9.35
CA CYS A 63 4.87 1.48 9.96
C CYS A 63 5.67 0.18 9.88
N TYR A 64 6.35 -0.08 8.77
CA TYR A 64 7.25 -1.23 8.65
C TYR A 64 8.31 -1.23 9.74
N GLU A 65 9.07 -0.14 9.89
CA GLU A 65 10.12 -0.02 10.90
C GLU A 65 9.57 -0.17 12.32
N SER A 66 8.45 0.49 12.62
CA SER A 66 7.89 0.54 13.97
C SER A 66 7.17 -0.74 14.40
N LEU A 67 6.48 -1.43 13.49
CA LEU A 67 5.60 -2.56 13.82
C LEU A 67 6.19 -3.92 13.42
N TYR A 68 7.01 -3.95 12.37
CA TYR A 68 7.48 -5.21 11.77
C TYR A 68 8.99 -5.40 11.91
N GLN A 69 9.78 -4.33 11.84
CA GLN A 69 11.23 -4.39 12.01
C GLN A 69 11.67 -4.29 13.48
N GLY A 70 10.91 -3.57 14.31
CA GLY A 70 11.14 -3.41 15.75
C GLY A 70 11.02 -4.68 16.61
N GLY A 71 10.66 -5.81 16.01
CA GLY A 71 10.62 -7.12 16.67
C GLY A 71 11.98 -7.83 16.79
N ASN A 72 13.06 -7.26 16.25
CA ASN A 72 14.41 -7.84 16.32
C ASN A 72 15.35 -7.12 17.30
N ASP A 73 14.81 -6.53 18.36
CA ASP A 73 15.58 -6.16 19.55
C ASP A 73 14.99 -6.93 20.75
N ASN A 74 15.38 -8.21 20.87
CA ASN A 74 15.19 -8.97 22.10
C ASN A 74 16.52 -9.62 22.49
N PHE A 75 17.29 -8.81 23.21
CA PHE A 75 18.13 -9.09 24.37
C PHE A 75 18.14 -10.52 24.93
#